data_AF-A0A2D3NEF3-F1
#
_entry.id   AF-A0A2D3NEF3-F1
#
_cell.length_a   1.000
_cell.length_b   1.000
_cell.length_c   1.000
_cell.angle_alpha   90.00
_cell.angle_beta   90.00
_cell.angle_gamma   90.00
#
_symmetry.space_group_name_H-M   'P 1'
#
loop_
_entity.id
_entity.type
_entity.pdbx_description
1 polymer ?
#
loop_
_entity_poly.entity_id
_entity_poly.type
_entity_poly.pdbx_seq_one_letter_code
_entity_poly.pdbx_strand_id
1 'polypeptide(L)'
;MRGLSPSRPIARPDSKSVKFSWTGKTTDLVELVYGLDEMSCINGGRTSIKELSAFFYGLFEIHSKDAYRLYNDIKCRKSDSRTYFLDQMAKCLNERMERDEKELAKRR
;
A
#
# COMPACT_ATOMS: atom_id res chain seq x y z
N MET A 1 36.89 -32.41 22.88
CA MET A 1 35.69 -31.80 22.27
C MET A 1 34.72 -31.42 23.39
N ARG A 2 34.48 -30.12 23.64
CA ARG A 2 33.41 -29.66 24.54
C ARG A 2 32.49 -28.76 23.70
N GLY A 3 31.22 -29.15 23.62
CA GLY A 3 30.22 -28.51 22.77
C GLY A 3 29.90 -27.09 23.24
N LEU A 4 29.80 -26.17 22.29
CA LEU A 4 29.29 -24.83 22.50
C LEU A 4 27.78 -24.91 22.70
N SER A 5 27.27 -24.41 23.83
CA SER A 5 25.84 -24.20 24.03
C SER A 5 25.30 -23.17 23.04
N PRO A 6 24.09 -23.34 22.49
CA PRO A 6 23.50 -22.33 21.63
C PRO A 6 23.04 -21.14 22.49
N SER A 7 23.61 -19.97 22.21
CA SER A 7 23.19 -18.71 22.81
C SER A 7 21.72 -18.43 22.50
N ARG A 8 20.96 -18.13 23.55
CA ARG A 8 19.53 -17.74 23.50
C ARG A 8 19.35 -16.55 22.56
N PRO A 9 18.33 -16.51 21.68
CA PRO A 9 18.04 -15.30 20.91
C PRO A 9 17.70 -14.17 21.89
N ILE A 10 18.44 -13.07 21.81
CA ILE A 10 18.10 -11.83 22.51
C ILE A 10 16.80 -11.34 21.89
N ALA A 11 15.69 -11.49 22.62
CA ALA A 11 14.42 -10.89 22.24
C ALA A 11 14.63 -9.37 22.16
N ARG A 12 14.50 -8.80 20.96
CA ARG A 12 14.58 -7.35 20.75
C ARG A 12 13.38 -6.74 21.48
N PRO A 13 13.55 -5.63 22.21
CA PRO A 13 12.45 -4.99 22.89
C PRO A 13 11.39 -4.59 21.86
N ASP A 14 10.13 -4.95 22.13
CA ASP A 14 8.98 -4.64 21.30
C ASP A 14 8.94 -3.13 21.03
N SER A 15 9.45 -2.70 19.88
CA SER A 15 9.06 -1.42 19.33
C SER A 15 7.57 -1.52 19.12
N LYS A 16 6.76 -0.81 19.93
CA LYS A 16 5.32 -0.69 19.69
C LYS A 16 5.16 -0.20 18.25
N SER A 17 4.91 -1.12 17.33
CA SER A 17 4.73 -0.79 15.92
C SER A 17 3.49 0.07 15.85
N VAL A 18 3.64 1.32 15.42
CA VAL A 18 2.49 2.18 15.14
C VAL A 18 1.64 1.45 14.12
N LYS A 19 0.43 1.07 14.53
CA LYS A 19 -0.53 0.41 13.66
C LYS A 19 -1.24 1.47 12.85
N PHE A 20 -1.32 1.27 11.54
CA PHE A 20 -2.10 2.12 10.67
C PHE A 20 -3.42 1.42 10.38
N SER A 21 -4.51 2.18 10.40
CA SER A 21 -5.83 1.67 10.02
C SER A 21 -6.22 2.27 8.68
N TRP A 22 -6.58 1.41 7.73
CA TRP A 22 -7.12 1.87 6.45
C TRP A 22 -8.56 2.32 6.64
N THR A 23 -8.84 3.57 6.28
CA THR A 23 -10.17 4.17 6.39
C THR A 23 -10.89 4.32 5.05
N GLY A 24 -10.21 3.97 3.93
CA GLY A 24 -10.81 3.92 2.60
C GLY A 24 -11.58 2.62 2.35
N LYS A 25 -12.11 2.45 1.13
CA LYS A 25 -12.75 1.19 0.77
C LYS A 25 -11.70 0.11 0.52
N THR A 26 -12.04 -1.15 0.78
CA THR A 26 -11.15 -2.28 0.43
C THR A 26 -10.88 -2.33 -1.08
N THR A 27 -11.87 -1.98 -1.91
CA THR A 27 -11.70 -1.88 -3.37
C THR A 27 -10.63 -0.87 -3.75
N ASP A 28 -10.55 0.26 -3.05
CA ASP A 28 -9.57 1.32 -3.32
C ASP A 28 -8.15 0.83 -2.98
N LEU A 29 -8.00 0.09 -1.88
CA LEU A 29 -6.72 -0.54 -1.53
C LEU A 29 -6.32 -1.61 -2.57
N VAL A 30 -7.28 -2.40 -3.05
CA VAL A 30 -7.02 -3.39 -4.11
C VAL A 30 -6.59 -2.71 -5.40
N GLU A 31 -7.20 -1.59 -5.75
CA GLU A 31 -6.79 -0.77 -6.91
C GLU A 31 -5.33 -0.31 -6.79
N LEU A 32 -4.94 0.18 -5.60
CA LEU A 32 -3.55 0.55 -5.31
C LEU A 32 -2.60 -0.65 -5.44
N VAL A 33 -2.97 -1.80 -4.86
CA VAL A 33 -2.14 -3.02 -4.90
C VAL A 33 -1.90 -3.48 -6.34
N TYR A 34 -2.94 -3.51 -7.17
CA TYR A 34 -2.79 -3.86 -8.59
C TYR A 34 -2.01 -2.80 -9.38
N GLY A 35 -2.16 -1.51 -9.05
CA GLY A 35 -1.33 -0.45 -9.64
C GLY A 35 0.17 -0.64 -9.35
N LEU A 36 0.51 -1.02 -8.12
CA LEU A 36 1.90 -1.29 -7.71
C LEU A 36 2.48 -2.56 -8.37
N ASP A 37 1.65 -3.59 -8.53
CA ASP A 37 2.01 -4.83 -9.24
C ASP A 37 2.32 -4.54 -10.72
N GLU A 38 1.43 -3.81 -11.42
CA GLU A 38 1.62 -3.43 -12.82
C GLU A 38 2.87 -2.56 -13.03
N MET A 39 3.14 -1.63 -12.10
CA MET A 39 4.36 -0.81 -12.14
C MET A 39 5.64 -1.60 -11.83
N SER A 40 5.52 -2.82 -11.26
CA SER A 40 6.65 -3.70 -10.93
C SER A 40 7.76 -3.03 -10.11
N CYS A 41 7.41 -1.99 -9.36
CA CYS A 41 8.38 -1.15 -8.65
C CYS A 41 8.81 -1.71 -7.28
N ILE A 42 8.19 -2.81 -6.83
CA ILE A 42 8.47 -3.46 -5.55
C ILE A 42 9.28 -4.74 -5.78
N ASN A 43 10.41 -4.88 -5.08
CA ASN A 43 11.34 -6.01 -5.18
C ASN A 43 11.79 -6.31 -6.63
N GLY A 44 11.85 -5.29 -7.47
CA GLY A 44 12.19 -5.42 -8.90
C GLY A 44 11.21 -6.29 -9.66
N GLY A 45 9.90 -6.14 -9.40
CA GLY A 45 8.82 -6.83 -10.13
C GLY A 45 8.63 -8.31 -9.78
N ARG A 46 9.31 -8.82 -8.75
CA ARG A 46 9.24 -10.25 -8.37
C ARG A 46 8.18 -10.57 -7.33
N THR A 47 7.44 -9.57 -6.86
CA THR A 47 6.42 -9.78 -5.83
C THR A 47 5.11 -10.12 -6.52
N SER A 48 4.48 -11.23 -6.13
CA SER A 48 3.17 -11.57 -6.66
C SER A 48 2.07 -10.70 -6.07
N ILE A 49 0.96 -10.55 -6.79
CA ILE A 49 -0.23 -9.87 -6.28
C ILE A 49 -0.73 -10.43 -4.95
N LYS A 50 -0.56 -11.74 -4.72
CA LYS A 50 -0.96 -12.41 -3.47
C LYS A 50 -0.09 -11.96 -2.30
N GLU A 51 1.22 -11.85 -2.51
CA GLU A 51 2.16 -11.38 -1.49
C GLU A 51 1.96 -9.89 -1.21
N LEU A 52 1.78 -9.05 -2.25
CA LEU A 52 1.46 -7.64 -2.08
C LEU A 52 0.15 -7.46 -1.30
N SER A 53 -0.92 -8.16 -1.71
CA SER A 53 -2.21 -8.09 -1.02
C SER A 53 -2.10 -8.49 0.46
N ALA A 54 -1.41 -9.60 0.75
CA ALA A 54 -1.21 -10.05 2.13
C ALA A 54 -0.42 -9.03 2.96
N PHE A 55 0.60 -8.41 2.38
CA PHE A 55 1.37 -7.36 3.02
C PHE A 55 0.50 -6.15 3.37
N PHE A 56 -0.23 -5.58 2.41
CA PHE A 56 -1.05 -4.39 2.62
C PHE A 56 -2.24 -4.66 3.55
N TYR A 57 -2.86 -5.83 3.47
CA TYR A 57 -3.92 -6.22 4.40
C TYR A 57 -3.38 -6.40 5.83
N GLY A 58 -2.19 -6.99 6.00
CA GLY A 58 -1.54 -7.08 7.30
C GLY A 58 -1.14 -5.70 7.85
N LEU A 59 -0.64 -4.81 6.99
CA LEU A 59 -0.24 -3.45 7.36
C LEU A 59 -1.41 -2.62 7.91
N PHE A 60 -2.60 -2.84 7.35
CA PHE A 60 -3.81 -2.08 7.69
C PHE A 60 -4.84 -2.83 8.55
N GLU A 61 -4.48 -4.03 9.05
CA GLU A 61 -5.36 -4.91 9.82
C GLU A 61 -6.70 -5.22 9.10
N ILE A 62 -6.66 -5.38 7.78
CA ILE A 62 -7.83 -5.74 6.96
C ILE A 62 -7.94 -7.26 6.88
N HIS A 63 -9.08 -7.80 7.28
CA HIS A 63 -9.41 -9.22 7.11
C HIS A 63 -10.19 -9.45 5.81
N SER A 64 -9.52 -9.31 4.66
CA SER A 64 -10.11 -9.61 3.35
C SER A 64 -9.28 -10.63 2.57
N LYS A 65 -9.96 -11.42 1.73
CA LYS A 65 -9.33 -12.33 0.76
C LYS A 65 -9.84 -12.06 -0.66
N ASP A 66 -10.54 -10.94 -0.86
CA ASP A 66 -11.34 -10.68 -2.05
C ASP A 66 -10.58 -9.91 -3.14
N ALA A 67 -9.25 -9.80 -3.06
CA ALA A 67 -8.44 -8.98 -3.97
C ALA A 67 -8.77 -9.25 -5.46
N TYR A 68 -8.84 -10.52 -5.87
CA TYR A 68 -9.20 -10.89 -7.25
C TYR A 68 -10.64 -10.54 -7.62
N ARG A 69 -11.61 -10.75 -6.72
CA ARG A 69 -13.02 -10.40 -6.98
C ARG A 69 -13.17 -8.89 -7.15
N LEU A 70 -12.62 -8.13 -6.21
CA LEU A 70 -12.69 -6.66 -6.21
C LEU A 70 -11.97 -6.08 -7.43
N TYR A 71 -10.87 -6.70 -7.88
CA TYR A 71 -10.22 -6.33 -9.13
C TYR A 71 -11.07 -6.61 -10.36
N ASN A 72 -11.79 -7.74 -10.41
CA ASN A 72 -12.76 -7.99 -11.48
C ASN A 72 -13.88 -6.95 -11.48
N ASP A 73 -14.37 -6.54 -10.31
CA ASP A 73 -15.37 -5.47 -10.20
C ASP A 73 -14.82 -4.14 -10.75
N ILE A 74 -13.55 -3.81 -10.46
CA ILE A 74 -12.86 -2.63 -11.01
C ILE A 74 -12.78 -2.71 -12.54
N LYS A 75 -12.39 -3.86 -13.10
CA LYS A 75 -12.29 -4.05 -14.56
C LYS A 75 -13.61 -3.85 -15.30
N CYS A 76 -14.72 -4.19 -14.66
CA CYS A 76 -16.06 -4.13 -15.23
C CYS A 76 -16.74 -2.75 -15.13
N ARG A 77 -16.08 -1.74 -14.55
CA ARG A 77 -16.61 -0.36 -14.48
C ARG A 77 -16.85 0.19 -15.90
N LYS A 78 -17.99 0.87 -16.10
CA LYS A 78 -18.45 1.42 -17.39
C LYS A 78 -18.07 2.89 -17.63
N SER A 79 -17.39 3.52 -16.69
CA SER A 79 -16.92 4.91 -16.77
C SER A 79 -15.66 5.07 -17.62
N ASP A 80 -15.34 6.32 -17.95
CA ASP A 80 -14.16 6.68 -18.74
C ASP A 80 -12.84 6.24 -18.10
N SER A 81 -12.73 6.30 -16.77
CA SER A 81 -11.62 5.70 -16.03
C SER A 81 -12.06 4.47 -15.25
N ARG A 82 -11.20 3.47 -15.15
CA ARG A 82 -11.39 2.33 -14.23
C ARG A 82 -10.69 2.56 -12.89
N THR A 83 -9.72 3.45 -12.83
CA THR A 83 -8.79 3.66 -11.71
C THR A 83 -9.16 4.87 -10.85
N TYR A 84 -10.37 4.86 -10.31
CA TYR A 84 -10.91 5.98 -9.54
C TYR A 84 -10.05 6.42 -8.35
N PHE A 85 -9.52 5.45 -7.59
CA PHE A 85 -8.73 5.75 -6.41
C PHE A 85 -7.38 6.36 -6.81
N LEU A 86 -6.70 5.78 -7.80
CA LEU A 86 -5.42 6.31 -8.27
C LEU A 86 -5.57 7.69 -8.90
N ASP A 87 -6.63 7.92 -9.68
CA ASP A 87 -6.93 9.22 -10.28
C ASP A 87 -7.15 10.28 -9.19
N GLN A 88 -7.97 9.95 -8.19
CA GLN A 88 -8.25 10.84 -7.06
C GLN A 88 -6.99 11.08 -6.21
N MET A 89 -6.18 10.06 -5.97
CA MET A 89 -4.91 10.16 -5.24
C MET A 89 -3.94 11.09 -5.96
N ALA A 90 -3.78 10.93 -7.28
CA ALA A 90 -2.94 11.80 -8.10
C ALA A 90 -3.45 13.25 -8.08
N LYS A 91 -4.75 13.46 -8.23
CA LYS A 91 -5.36 14.79 -8.15
C LYS A 91 -5.07 15.47 -6.81
N CYS A 92 -5.36 14.81 -5.69
CA CYS A 92 -5.13 15.37 -4.36
C CYS A 92 -3.65 15.68 -4.10
N LEU A 93 -2.73 14.86 -4.60
CA LEU A 93 -1.30 15.10 -4.45
C LEU A 93 -0.83 16.31 -5.26
N ASN A 94 -1.27 16.45 -6.52
CA ASN A 94 -0.96 17.61 -7.34
C ASN A 94 -1.54 18.91 -6.74
N GLU A 95 -2.78 18.90 -6.24
CA GLU A 95 -3.38 20.04 -5.54
C GLU A 95 -2.58 20.46 -4.29
N ARG A 96 -1.97 19.51 -3.59
CA ARG A 96 -1.05 19.82 -2.48
C ARG A 96 0.23 20.49 -2.98
N MET A 97 0.85 19.96 -4.03
CA MET A 97 2.06 20.53 -4.62
C MET A 97 1.83 21.99 -5.06
N GLU A 98 0.71 22.27 -5.73
CA GLU A 98 0.36 23.64 -6.12
C GLU A 98 0.19 24.59 -4.91
N ARG A 99 -0.40 24.10 -3.81
CA ARG A 99 -0.52 24.90 -2.58
C ARG A 99 0.85 25.19 -1.98
N ASP A 100 1.72 24.18 -1.92
CA ASP A 100 3.08 24.32 -1.38
C ASP A 100 3.90 25.34 -2.20
N GLU A 101 3.78 25.32 -3.54
CA GLU A 101 4.39 26.30 -4.44
C GLU A 101 3.85 27.72 -4.24
N LYS A 102 2.52 27.88 -4.13
CA LYS A 102 1.88 29.18 -3.85
C LYS A 102 2.34 29.77 -2.52
N GLU A 103 2.45 28.94 -1.47
CA GLU A 103 2.94 29.38 -0.16
C GLU A 103 4.43 29.76 -0.19
N LEU A 104 5.25 29.04 -0.98
CA LEU A 104 6.65 29.41 -1.18
C LEU A 104 6.79 30.75 -1.93
N ALA A 105 5.96 30.99 -2.95
CA ALA A 105 5.96 32.24 -3.71
C ALA A 105 5.56 33.45 -2.86
N LYS A 106 4.65 33.30 -1.90
CA LYS A 106 4.27 34.37 -0.95
C LYS A 106 5.37 34.77 0.03
N ARG A 107 6.37 33.90 0.23
CA ARG A 107 7.50 34.09 1.16
C ARG A 107 8.74 34.68 0.48
N ARG A 108 8.71 34.86 -0.84
CA ARG A 108 9.77 35.49 -1.64
C ARG A 108 9.40 36.94 -1.93
#